data_AF-A0A6B3I740-F1
#
_entry.id   AF-A0A6B3I740-F1
#
_cell.length_a   1.000
_cell.length_b   1.000
_cell.length_c   1.000
_cell.angle_alpha   90.00
_cell.angle_beta   90.00
_cell.angle_gamma   90.00
#
_symmetry.space_group_name_H-M   'P 1'
#
loop_
_entity.id
_entity.type
_entity.pdbx_description
1 polymer ?
#
loop_
_entity_poly.entity_id
_entity_poly.type
_entity_poly.pdbx_seq_one_letter_code
_entity_poly.pdbx_strand_id
1 'polypeptide(L)' 'MRPIIPDYLAEALGDVEPDNSGDLAAYIPELAAADPERLGVAFATVDGQVHGAGDIDVPFTIQS' A
#
# COMPACT_ATOMS: atom_id res chain seq x y z
N MET A 1 8.23 20.50 -13.13
CA MET A 1 6.88 19.91 -13.15
C MET A 1 6.81 18.91 -12.02
N ARG A 2 5.73 18.92 -11.22
CA ARG A 2 5.45 17.86 -10.26
C ARG A 2 4.96 16.61 -11.02
N PRO A 3 5.41 15.40 -10.67
CA PRO A 3 4.99 14.19 -11.35
C PRO A 3 3.53 13.86 -10.97
N ILE A 4 2.64 13.78 -11.97
CA ILE A 4 1.19 13.65 -11.76
C ILE A 4 0.81 12.32 -11.07
N ILE A 5 1.49 11.22 -11.43
CA ILE A 5 1.10 9.88 -10.95
C ILE A 5 1.41 9.70 -9.45
N PRO A 6 2.64 9.97 -8.94
CA PRO A 6 2.92 9.88 -7.51
C PRO A 6 2.04 10.81 -6.66
N ASP A 7 1.77 12.02 -7.13
CA ASP A 7 0.90 12.98 -6.42
C ASP A 7 -0.54 12.44 -6.33
N TYR A 8 -1.07 11.89 -7.43
CA TYR A 8 -2.39 11.25 -7.45
C TYR A 8 -2.46 10.02 -6.53
N LEU A 9 -1.43 9.17 -6.54
CA LEU A 9 -1.36 8.01 -5.65
C LEU A 9 -1.34 8.43 -4.17
N ALA A 10 -0.61 9.49 -3.83
CA ALA A 10 -0.59 10.02 -2.47
C ALA A 10 -1.95 10.61 -2.05
N GLU A 11 -2.65 11.31 -2.94
CA GLU A 11 -4.03 11.80 -2.70
C GLU A 11 -4.99 10.62 -2.47
N ALA A 12 -4.97 9.62 -3.34
CA ALA A 12 -5.81 8.43 -3.21
C ALA A 12 -5.55 7.65 -1.91
N LEU A 13 -4.28 7.58 -1.46
CA LEU A 13 -3.96 7.01 -0.16
C LEU A 13 -4.54 7.84 0.99
N GLY A 14 -4.42 9.17 0.94
CA GLY A 14 -4.96 10.06 1.96
C GLY A 14 -6.50 10.01 2.08
N ASP A 15 -7.20 9.69 0.99
CA ASP A 15 -8.66 9.51 1.01
C ASP A 15 -9.09 8.23 1.77
N VAL A 16 -8.25 7.19 1.81
CA VAL A 16 -8.58 5.90 2.44
C VAL A 16 -7.86 5.66 3.76
N GLU A 17 -6.74 6.33 4.02
CA GLU A 17 -5.97 6.26 5.28
C GLU A 17 -6.84 6.40 6.55
N PRO A 18 -7.89 7.23 6.60
CA PRO A 18 -8.73 7.33 7.80
C PRO A 18 -9.62 6.11 8.08
N ASP A 19 -9.83 5.22 7.10
CA ASP A 19 -10.61 3.99 7.29
C ASP A 19 -9.71 2.87 7.82
N ASN A 20 -9.71 2.72 9.14
CA ASN A 20 -9.00 1.67 9.86
C ASN A 20 -9.91 0.49 10.26
N SER A 21 -11.01 0.28 9.54
CA SER A 21 -11.91 -0.83 9.81
C SER A 21 -11.31 -2.19 9.37
N GLY A 22 -11.77 -3.27 10.01
CA GLY A 22 -11.27 -4.62 9.77
C GLY A 22 -10.31 -5.11 10.87
N ASP A 23 -9.82 -6.33 10.72
CA ASP A 23 -8.92 -6.99 11.68
C ASP A 23 -7.82 -7.76 10.94
N LEU A 24 -6.65 -7.89 11.58
CA LEU A 24 -5.55 -8.73 11.07
C LEU A 24 -5.93 -10.21 11.07
N ALA A 25 -5.35 -10.96 10.14
CA ALA A 25 -5.49 -12.42 10.09
C ALA A 25 -4.83 -13.10 11.30
N ALA A 26 -5.64 -13.56 12.25
CA ALA A 26 -5.16 -14.07 13.54
C ALA A 26 -4.73 -15.57 13.53
N TYR A 27 -4.95 -16.30 12.43
CA TYR A 27 -4.69 -17.75 12.38
C TYR A 27 -3.22 -18.12 12.13
N ILE A 28 -2.41 -17.16 11.65
CA ILE A 28 -0.94 -17.27 11.51
C ILE A 28 -0.31 -16.20 12.41
N PRO A 29 0.57 -16.56 13.36
CA PRO A 29 1.19 -15.60 14.28
C PRO A 29 1.88 -14.42 13.59
N GLU A 30 2.58 -14.68 12.48
CA GLU A 30 3.30 -13.67 11.72
C GLU A 30 2.37 -12.65 11.05
N LEU A 31 1.17 -13.08 10.62
CA LEU A 31 0.16 -12.18 10.07
C LEU A 31 -0.55 -11.40 11.18
N ALA A 32 -0.79 -12.03 12.33
CA ALA A 32 -1.38 -11.38 13.50
C ALA A 32 -0.48 -10.30 14.10
N ALA A 33 0.84 -10.41 13.88
CA ALA A 33 1.84 -9.45 14.33
C ALA A 33 2.20 -8.39 13.26
N ALA A 34 1.52 -8.39 12.10
CA ALA A 34 1.72 -7.38 11.09
C ALA A 34 1.32 -5.99 11.61
N ASP A 35 1.95 -4.95 11.07
CA ASP A 35 1.63 -3.57 11.40
C ASP A 35 0.37 -3.14 10.63
N PRO A 36 -0.76 -2.86 11.30
CA PRO A 36 -2.03 -2.53 10.65
C PRO A 36 -2.04 -1.13 10.02
N GLU A 37 -1.07 -0.28 10.37
CA GLU A 37 -0.99 1.10 9.85
C GLU A 37 -0.27 1.18 8.49
N ARG A 38 0.25 0.05 7.99
CA ARG A 38 0.96 0.01 6.71
C ARG A 38 0.01 0.14 5.54
N LEU A 39 0.29 1.10 4.68
CA LEU A 39 -0.53 1.39 3.51
C LEU A 39 0.35 1.83 2.34
N GLY A 40 0.19 1.18 1.19
CA GLY A 40 0.99 1.46 0.01
C GLY A 40 0.27 1.10 -1.28
N VAL A 41 0.58 1.82 -2.34
CA VAL A 41 0.01 1.60 -3.68
C VAL A 41 1.07 1.85 -4.75
N ALA A 42 1.02 1.05 -5.82
CA ALA A 42 1.91 1.21 -6.96
C ALA A 42 1.20 0.95 -8.29
N PHE A 43 1.61 1.67 -9.33
CA PHE A 43 1.32 1.40 -10.73
C PHE A 43 2.57 0.95 -11.45
N ALA A 44 2.45 -0.14 -12.21
CA ALA A 44 3.42 -0.54 -13.22
C ALA A 44 2.78 -0.32 -14.60
N THR A 45 3.43 0.50 -15.43
CA THR A 45 2.95 0.85 -16.77
C THR A 45 3.53 -0.09 -17.83
N VAL A 46 2.89 -0.16 -19.00
CA VAL A 46 3.30 -1.06 -20.10
C VAL A 46 4.65 -0.71 -20.72
N ASP A 47 5.12 0.52 -20.55
CA ASP A 47 6.45 1.00 -20.94
C ASP A 47 7.51 0.78 -19.86
N GLY A 48 7.16 0.06 -18.78
CA GLY A 48 8.09 -0.39 -17.75
C GLY A 48 8.40 0.64 -16.66
N GLN A 49 7.63 1.72 -16.56
CA GLN A 49 7.74 2.64 -15.43
C GLN A 49 6.97 2.10 -14.23
N VAL A 50 7.53 2.31 -13.04
CA VAL A 50 6.86 2.00 -11.77
C VAL A 50 6.74 3.29 -10.98
N HIS A 51 5.52 3.60 -10.55
CA HIS A 51 5.20 4.73 -9.68
C HIS A 51 4.58 4.18 -8.42
N GLY A 52 4.96 4.69 -7.26
CA GLY A 52 4.37 4.26 -5.99
C GLY A 52 4.33 5.38 -4.96
N ALA A 53 3.47 5.19 -3.96
CA ALA A 53 3.31 6.05 -2.80
C ALA A 53 2.99 5.19 -1.56
N GLY A 54 3.37 5.69 -0.38
CA GLY A 54 3.25 4.93 0.88
C GLY A 54 4.33 3.86 1.03
N ASP A 55 4.00 2.77 1.73
CA ASP A 55 4.92 1.71 2.16
C ASP A 55 5.28 0.69 1.06
N ILE A 56 5.59 1.14 -0.16
CA ILE A 56 5.77 0.28 -1.35
C ILE A 56 6.98 -0.66 -1.30
N ASP A 57 7.98 -0.34 -0.48
CA ASP A 57 9.21 -1.12 -0.33
C ASP A 57 9.13 -2.11 0.84
N VAL A 58 7.99 -2.16 1.56
CA VAL A 58 7.81 -3.07 2.68
C VAL A 58 7.42 -4.45 2.15
N PRO A 59 8.25 -5.49 2.36
CA PRO A 59 7.92 -6.82 1.89
C PRO A 59 6.78 -7.42 2.72
N PHE A 60 5.86 -8.08 2.03
CA PHE A 60 4.79 -8.88 2.62
C PHE A 60 4.59 -10.17 1.82
N THR A 61 3.91 -11.14 2.40
CA THR A 61 3.58 -12.40 1.71
C THR A 61 2.43 -12.19 0.73
N ILE A 62 2.52 -12.70 -0.50
CA ILE A 62 1.49 -12.48 -1.54
C ILE A 62 0.11 -13.05 -1.18
N GLN A 63 0.04 -14.17 -0.45
CA GLN A 63 -1.20 -14.91 -0.14
C GLN A 63 -2.03 -15.24 -1.41
N SER A 64 -3.28 -15.69 -1.23
CA SER A 64 -4.18 -16.13 -2.31
C SER A 64 -5.33 -15.16 -2.53
#